data_AF-A0A2D6PS42-F1
#
_entry.id   AF-A0A2D6PS42-F1
#
_cell.length_a   1.000
_cell.length_b   1.000
_cell.length_c   1.000
_cell.angle_alpha   90.00
_cell.angle_beta   90.00
_cell.angle_gamma   90.00
#
_symmetry.space_group_name_H-M   'P 1'
#
loop_
_entity.id
_entity.type
_entity.pdbx_description
1 polymer ?
#
loop_
_entity_poly.entity_id
_entity_poly.type
_entity_poly.pdbx_seq_one_letter_code
_entity_poly.pdbx_strand_id
1 'polypeptide(L)'
;MSLFDFFFPEQAQAQPLRRLADAQTRPVRPRRSPPPFQDAEQKQEVAKLQSQIDGLEDDLGYVALILGAVMAKLDEKGALTRTDVRAALSEIDAIDGVQDGKLDINILRGMNR
;
A
#
# COMPACT_ATOMS: atom_id res chain seq x y z
N MET A 1 55.44 -8.15 -17.46
CA MET A 1 56.07 -9.34 -18.08
C MET A 1 55.93 -10.49 -17.10
N SER A 2 55.31 -11.59 -17.51
CA SER A 2 55.04 -12.74 -16.63
C SER A 2 56.30 -13.59 -16.48
N LEU A 3 56.52 -14.20 -15.31
CA LEU A 3 57.58 -15.20 -15.07
C LEU A 3 57.51 -16.38 -16.04
N PHE A 4 56.33 -16.66 -16.60
CA PHE A 4 56.10 -17.72 -17.57
C PHE A 4 56.60 -17.37 -18.99
N ASP A 5 56.68 -16.08 -19.35
CA ASP A 5 57.19 -15.62 -20.65
C ASP A 5 58.72 -15.78 -20.77
N PHE A 6 59.42 -15.99 -19.65
CA PHE A 6 60.87 -16.19 -19.64
C PHE A 6 61.28 -17.63 -20.03
N PHE A 7 60.43 -18.64 -19.74
CA PHE A 7 60.76 -20.05 -19.96
C PHE A 7 60.25 -20.61 -21.30
N PHE A 8 59.30 -19.94 -21.97
CA PHE A 8 58.72 -20.40 -23.23
C PHE A 8 58.51 -19.23 -24.22
N PRO A 9 59.60 -18.65 -24.77
CA PRO A 9 59.53 -17.48 -25.64
C PRO A 9 58.70 -17.70 -26.91
N GLU A 10 58.64 -18.92 -27.43
CA GLU A 10 57.82 -19.31 -28.59
C GLU A 10 56.29 -19.23 -28.32
N GLN A 11 55.86 -19.34 -27.06
CA GLN A 11 54.43 -19.26 -26.71
C GLN A 11 53.92 -17.83 -26.50
N ALA A 12 54.79 -16.83 -26.57
CA ALA A 12 54.40 -15.42 -26.50
C ALA A 12 53.49 -14.99 -27.67
N GLN A 13 53.51 -15.73 -28.79
CA GLN A 13 52.63 -15.50 -29.93
C GLN A 13 51.16 -15.93 -29.65
N ALA A 14 50.91 -16.73 -28.62
CA ALA A 14 49.57 -17.17 -28.22
C ALA A 14 48.88 -16.22 -27.21
N GLN A 15 49.45 -15.04 -26.94
CA GLN A 15 48.81 -14.01 -26.11
C GLN A 15 47.36 -13.68 -26.51
N PRO A 16 46.98 -13.63 -27.81
CA PRO A 16 45.59 -13.37 -28.19
C PRO A 16 44.62 -14.46 -27.73
N LEU A 17 45.03 -15.73 -27.79
CA LEU A 17 44.20 -16.88 -27.40
C LEU A 17 44.03 -16.98 -25.89
N ARG A 18 45.07 -16.64 -25.10
CA ARG A 18 44.96 -16.56 -23.64
C ARG A 18 43.97 -15.49 -23.19
N ARG A 19 43.96 -14.32 -23.84
CA ARG A 19 42.98 -13.25 -23.52
C ARG A 19 41.53 -13.68 -23.80
N LEU A 20 41.30 -14.51 -24.82
CA LEU A 20 39.97 -15.05 -25.13
C LEU A 20 39.53 -16.12 -24.12
N ALA A 21 40.45 -17.00 -23.70
CA ALA A 21 40.17 -17.97 -22.65
C ALA A 21 39.90 -17.29 -21.30
N ASP A 22 40.71 -16.29 -20.91
CA ASP A 22 40.54 -15.51 -19.68
C ASP A 22 39.26 -14.66 -19.67
N ALA A 23 38.79 -14.24 -20.85
CA ALA A 23 37.50 -13.56 -20.99
C ALA A 23 36.32 -14.51 -20.76
N GLN A 24 36.45 -15.80 -21.06
CA GLN A 24 35.43 -16.83 -20.81
C GLN A 24 35.43 -17.34 -19.37
N THR A 25 36.58 -17.36 -18.68
CA THR A 25 36.68 -17.78 -17.27
C THR A 25 36.39 -16.67 -16.26
N ARG A 26 36.05 -15.45 -16.71
CA ARG A 26 35.61 -14.39 -15.78
C ARG A 26 34.32 -14.83 -15.06
N PRO A 27 34.35 -15.05 -13.73
CA PRO A 27 33.12 -15.31 -13.00
C PRO A 27 32.23 -14.08 -13.14
N VAL A 28 31.02 -14.31 -13.66
CA VAL A 28 29.93 -13.33 -13.65
C VAL A 28 29.81 -12.82 -12.23
N ARG A 29 30.20 -11.56 -11.99
CA ARG A 29 30.00 -10.92 -10.68
C ARG A 29 28.53 -11.11 -10.32
N PRO A 30 28.20 -11.61 -9.11
CA PRO A 30 26.82 -11.67 -8.70
C PRO A 30 26.23 -10.27 -8.82
N ARG A 31 25.14 -10.17 -9.58
CA ARG A 31 24.27 -8.98 -9.60
C ARG A 31 24.08 -8.59 -8.14
N ARG A 32 24.50 -7.37 -7.78
CA ARG A 32 24.18 -6.77 -6.47
C ARG A 32 22.68 -6.97 -6.27
N SER A 33 22.32 -7.81 -5.30
CA SER A 33 20.97 -7.86 -4.77
C SER A 33 20.55 -6.42 -4.42
N PRO A 34 19.31 -6.00 -4.71
CA PRO A 34 18.81 -4.72 -4.22
C PRO A 34 18.98 -4.65 -2.69
N PRO A 35 19.22 -3.46 -2.13
CA PRO A 35 19.48 -3.31 -0.70
C PRO A 35 18.25 -3.78 0.12
N PRO A 36 18.42 -4.66 1.13
CA PRO A 36 17.32 -5.25 1.90
C PRO A 36 16.53 -4.25 2.76
N PHE A 37 16.98 -2.98 2.82
CA PHE A 37 16.39 -1.94 3.66
C PHE A 37 15.14 -1.31 3.04
N GLN A 38 15.02 -1.23 1.71
CA GLN A 38 13.85 -0.63 1.05
C GLN A 38 12.59 -1.48 1.23
N ASP A 39 12.73 -2.81 1.22
CA ASP A 39 11.60 -3.72 1.42
C ASP A 39 11.12 -3.73 2.89
N ALA A 40 12.03 -3.46 3.84
CA ALA A 40 11.70 -3.45 5.26
C ALA A 40 10.90 -2.19 5.65
N GLU A 41 11.29 -1.02 5.13
CA GLU A 41 10.58 0.24 5.36
C GLU A 41 9.19 0.22 4.74
N GLN A 42 9.06 -0.25 3.49
CA GLN A 42 7.75 -0.38 2.83
C GLN A 42 6.81 -1.33 3.58
N LYS A 43 7.33 -2.46 4.08
CA LYS A 43 6.54 -3.40 4.89
C LYS A 43 6.07 -2.79 6.21
N GLN A 44 6.89 -1.98 6.85
CA GLN A 44 6.52 -1.28 8.09
C GLN A 44 5.44 -0.22 7.82
N GLU A 45 5.55 0.54 6.73
CA GLU A 45 4.53 1.52 6.35
C GLU A 45 3.19 0.84 6.04
N VAL A 46 3.19 -0.24 5.28
CA VAL A 46 1.97 -1.01 4.98
C VAL A 46 1.36 -1.59 6.27
N ALA A 47 2.18 -2.16 7.16
CA ALA A 47 1.69 -2.68 8.44
C ALA A 47 1.09 -1.57 9.32
N LYS A 48 1.68 -0.38 9.33
CA LYS A 48 1.15 0.77 10.06
C LYS A 48 -0.18 1.24 9.49
N LEU A 49 -0.29 1.35 8.17
CA LEU A 49 -1.55 1.71 7.51
C LEU A 49 -2.63 0.66 7.79
N GLN A 50 -2.28 -0.62 7.75
CA GLN A 50 -3.22 -1.70 8.07
C GLN A 50 -3.72 -1.58 9.52
N SER A 51 -2.82 -1.39 10.48
CA SER A 51 -3.22 -1.18 11.88
C SER A 51 -4.09 0.06 12.09
N GLN A 52 -3.90 1.11 11.29
CA GLN A 52 -4.78 2.29 11.33
C GLN A 52 -6.16 2.00 10.74
N ILE A 53 -6.23 1.23 9.66
CA ILE A 53 -7.51 0.78 9.06
C ILE A 53 -8.26 -0.09 10.07
N ASP A 54 -7.59 -1.08 10.65
CA ASP A 54 -8.21 -1.99 11.63
C ASP A 54 -8.77 -1.20 12.84
N GLY A 55 -8.02 -0.20 13.33
CA GLY A 55 -8.50 0.68 14.40
C GLY A 55 -9.70 1.54 14.00
N LEU A 56 -9.72 2.05 12.77
CA LEU A 56 -10.86 2.81 12.24
C LEU A 56 -12.10 1.93 12.04
N GLU A 57 -11.92 0.68 11.64
CA GLU A 57 -13.01 -0.30 11.51
C GLU A 57 -13.63 -0.62 12.87
N ASP A 58 -12.82 -0.83 13.89
CA ASP A 58 -13.27 -1.05 15.27
C ASP A 58 -14.05 0.17 15.81
N ASP A 59 -13.50 1.38 15.62
CA ASP A 59 -14.15 2.63 16.02
C ASP A 59 -15.49 2.82 15.29
N LEU A 60 -15.54 2.55 13.98
CA LEU A 60 -16.77 2.62 13.19
C LEU A 60 -17.81 1.61 13.67
N GLY A 61 -17.37 0.37 13.98
CA GLY A 61 -18.23 -0.66 14.55
C GLY A 61 -18.84 -0.23 15.89
N TYR A 62 -18.04 0.38 16.76
CA TYR A 62 -18.50 0.92 18.04
C TYR A 62 -19.51 2.07 17.86
N VAL A 63 -19.22 3.01 16.96
CA VAL A 63 -20.14 4.11 16.63
C VAL A 63 -21.46 3.57 16.08
N ALA A 64 -21.42 2.59 15.17
CA ALA A 64 -22.61 1.95 14.62
C ALA A 64 -23.45 1.27 15.72
N LEU A 65 -22.80 0.62 16.69
CA LEU A 65 -23.48 -0.01 17.81
C LEU A 65 -24.18 1.01 18.72
N ILE A 66 -23.52 2.13 19.04
CA ILE A 66 -24.13 3.22 19.82
C ILE A 66 -25.33 3.80 19.05
N LEU A 67 -25.15 4.12 17.76
CA LEU A 67 -26.22 4.68 16.92
C LEU A 67 -27.42 3.72 16.88
N GLY A 68 -27.18 2.43 16.67
CA GLY A 68 -28.24 1.42 16.70
C GLY A 68 -28.99 1.38 18.04
N ALA A 69 -28.27 1.46 19.16
CA ALA A 69 -28.89 1.49 20.49
C ALA A 69 -29.73 2.76 20.72
N VAL A 70 -29.23 3.92 20.29
CA VAL A 70 -29.97 5.19 20.38
C VAL A 70 -31.21 5.15 19.51
N MET A 71 -31.09 4.72 18.25
CA MET A 71 -32.22 4.58 17.33
C MET A 71 -33.28 3.63 17.88
N ALA A 72 -32.90 2.48 18.42
CA ALA A 72 -33.83 1.54 19.03
C ALA A 72 -34.57 2.19 20.21
N LYS A 73 -33.89 2.97 21.05
CA LYS A 73 -34.51 3.67 22.17
C LYS A 73 -35.44 4.80 21.75
N LEU A 74 -35.16 5.48 20.63
CA LEU A 74 -36.03 6.51 20.07
C LEU A 74 -37.28 5.91 19.41
N ASP A 75 -37.13 4.77 18.73
CA ASP A 75 -38.22 3.98 18.13
C ASP A 75 -39.16 3.45 19.22
N GLU A 76 -38.61 2.87 20.30
CA GLU A 76 -39.38 2.43 21.47
C GLU A 76 -40.22 3.56 22.12
N LYS A 77 -39.72 4.79 22.08
CA LYS A 77 -40.42 5.97 22.63
C LYS A 77 -41.39 6.61 21.63
N GLY A 78 -41.43 6.13 20.39
CA GLY A 78 -42.23 6.72 19.31
C GLY A 78 -41.76 8.13 18.91
N ALA A 79 -40.55 8.53 19.31
CA ALA A 79 -40.02 9.87 19.03
C ALA A 79 -39.43 9.98 17.62
N LEU A 80 -39.01 8.86 17.04
CA LEU A 80 -38.43 8.79 15.71
C LEU A 80 -38.75 7.42 15.12
N THR A 81 -39.40 7.38 13.96
CA THR A 81 -39.68 6.13 13.27
C THR A 81 -38.60 5.81 12.25
N ARG A 82 -38.48 4.53 11.87
CA ARG A 82 -37.57 4.10 10.80
C ARG A 82 -37.86 4.80 9.46
N THR A 83 -39.11 5.15 9.21
CA THR A 83 -39.53 5.90 8.02
C THR A 83 -38.99 7.33 8.02
N ASP A 84 -39.01 8.00 9.17
CA ASP A 84 -38.50 9.38 9.29
C ASP A 84 -36.99 9.43 9.02
N VAL A 85 -36.25 8.45 9.56
CA VAL A 85 -34.82 8.33 9.32
C VAL A 85 -34.52 8.08 7.85
N ARG A 86 -35.30 7.20 7.20
CA ARG A 86 -35.11 6.89 5.79
C ARG A 86 -35.39 8.10 4.89
N ALA A 87 -36.42 8.87 5.22
CA ALA A 87 -36.73 10.12 4.52
C ALA A 87 -35.57 11.12 4.67
N ALA A 88 -35.11 11.35 5.90
CA ALA A 88 -33.98 12.25 6.17
C ALA A 88 -32.70 11.79 5.44
N LEU A 89 -32.39 10.49 5.44
CA LEU A 89 -31.24 9.96 4.70
C LEU A 89 -31.37 10.20 3.19
N SER A 90 -32.56 9.97 2.62
CA SER A 90 -32.81 10.22 1.19
C SER A 90 -32.73 11.70 0.82
N GLU A 91 -33.12 12.59 1.73
CA GLU A 91 -32.98 14.04 1.51
C GLU A 91 -31.52 14.45 1.52
N ILE A 92 -30.72 13.92 2.46
CA ILE A 92 -29.29 14.22 2.55
C ILE A 92 -28.55 13.63 1.34
N ASP A 93 -28.84 12.40 0.94
CA ASP A 93 -28.25 11.75 -0.25
C ASP A 93 -28.60 12.48 -1.55
N ALA A 94 -29.70 13.24 -1.59
CA ALA A 94 -30.04 14.07 -2.74
C ALA A 94 -29.22 15.37 -2.82
N ILE A 95 -28.52 15.77 -1.76
CA ILE A 95 -27.81 17.07 -1.67
C ILE A 95 -26.57 17.10 -2.56
N ASP A 96 -25.85 15.99 -2.71
CA ASP A 96 -24.66 15.91 -3.56
C ASP A 96 -24.97 15.58 -5.03
N GLY A 97 -26.25 15.35 -5.35
CA GLY A 97 -26.72 15.05 -6.70
C GLY A 97 -26.44 13.61 -7.16
N VAL A 98 -25.97 12.74 -6.27
CA VAL A 98 -25.66 11.33 -6.57
C VAL A 98 -26.35 10.45 -5.54
N GLN A 99 -27.46 9.81 -5.93
CA GLN A 99 -28.12 8.83 -5.08
C GLN A 99 -27.37 7.49 -5.08
N ASP A 100 -26.24 7.41 -4.38
CA ASP A 100 -25.48 6.16 -4.19
C ASP A 100 -25.49 5.68 -2.73
N GLY A 101 -26.17 6.40 -1.82
CA GLY A 101 -26.21 6.10 -0.39
C GLY A 101 -24.91 6.43 0.33
N LYS A 102 -24.00 7.18 -0.30
CA LYS A 102 -22.76 7.67 0.28
C LYS A 102 -22.80 9.19 0.21
N LEU A 103 -22.19 9.80 1.21
CA LEU A 103 -22.06 11.25 1.22
C LEU A 103 -20.60 11.62 1.05
N ASP A 104 -20.29 12.48 0.08
CA ASP A 104 -18.95 13.04 -0.03
C ASP A 104 -18.69 13.98 1.17
N ILE A 105 -17.72 13.60 2.00
CA ILE A 105 -17.29 14.37 3.18
C ILE A 105 -16.88 15.80 2.82
N ASN A 106 -16.41 16.04 1.60
CA ASN A 106 -16.01 17.37 1.15
C ASN A 106 -17.23 18.29 0.95
N ILE A 107 -18.37 17.74 0.56
CA ILE A 107 -19.63 18.46 0.38
C ILE A 107 -20.21 18.86 1.75
N LEU A 108 -20.19 17.94 2.73
CA LEU A 108 -20.57 18.25 4.12
C LEU A 108 -19.76 19.39 4.74
N ARG A 109 -18.44 19.41 4.53
CA ARG A 109 -17.59 20.48 5.07
C ARG A 109 -17.87 21.84 4.43
N GLY A 110 -18.41 21.86 3.21
CA GLY A 110 -18.82 23.08 2.52
C GLY A 110 -20.11 23.69 3.08
N MET A 111 -21.01 22.88 3.64
CA MET A 111 -22.31 23.35 4.15
C MET A 111 -22.26 24.00 5.54
N ASN A 112 -21.22 23.74 6.33
CA ASN A 112 -21.02 24.31 7.67
C ASN A 112 -20.17 25.60 7.69
N ARG A 113 -19.98 26.26 6.54
CA ARG A 113 -19.34 27.57 6.41
C ARG A 113 -20.36 28.61 5.95
#